data_AF-A0A538IK91-F1
#
_entry.id   AF-A0A538IK91-F1
#
_cell.length_a   1.000
_cell.length_b   1.000
_cell.length_c   1.000
_cell.angle_alpha   90.00
_cell.angle_beta   90.00
_cell.angle_gamma   90.00
#
_symmetry.space_group_name_H-M   'P 1'
#
loop_
_entity.id
_entity.type
_entity.pdbx_description
1 polymer ?
#
loop_
_entity_poly.entity_id
_entity_poly.type
_entity_poly.pdbx_seq_one_letter_code
_entity_poly.pdbx_strand_id
1 'polypeptide(L)'
;MRSQIGWPQAGPLGSTAAPQGTLALGAPVADSGGQRQTQQRVYSGSWSQEQVLVFHSTAVYLKSVTTRLGSGGFVNEQTCTPSHPLKVIVLPLKVGNSWSDQATCDGRTVAVHGSVLRTETRSVGGTRVETDVVEIKTTQTGNGYNISIDLTMWIAPKYGLSVHSTTTGTGTASGFAFNENLTEDLIRLTPDP
;
A
#
# COMPACT_ATOMS: atom_id res chain seq x y z
N MET A 1 -14.01 29.60 -39.15
CA MET A 1 -13.76 28.21 -38.70
C MET A 1 -12.68 28.26 -37.63
N ARG A 2 -13.03 28.13 -36.34
CA ARG A 2 -12.05 28.00 -35.24
C ARG A 2 -12.08 26.54 -34.79
N SER A 3 -10.96 25.85 -34.98
CA SER A 3 -10.73 24.49 -34.51
C SER A 3 -10.66 24.50 -32.99
N GLN A 4 -11.62 23.84 -32.32
CA GLN A 4 -11.50 23.47 -30.92
C GLN A 4 -10.62 22.23 -30.84
N ILE A 5 -9.38 22.42 -30.38
CA ILE A 5 -8.50 21.32 -29.98
C ILE A 5 -9.08 20.77 -28.67
N GLY A 6 -9.85 19.68 -28.77
CA GLY A 6 -10.36 18.94 -27.63
C GLY A 6 -9.20 18.29 -26.90
N TRP A 7 -8.95 18.73 -25.67
CA TRP A 7 -8.07 18.04 -24.75
C TRP A 7 -8.71 16.69 -24.41
N PRO A 8 -8.00 15.55 -24.52
CA PRO A 8 -8.55 14.28 -24.08
C PRO A 8 -8.82 14.35 -22.57
N GLN A 9 -10.06 14.11 -22.17
CA GLN A 9 -10.43 13.93 -20.77
C GLN A 9 -9.66 12.72 -20.24
N ALA A 10 -8.75 12.94 -19.29
CA ALA A 10 -8.20 11.87 -18.49
C ALA A 10 -9.37 11.23 -17.71
N GLY A 11 -9.59 9.94 -17.92
CA GLY A 11 -10.60 9.18 -17.20
C GLY A 11 -10.32 9.12 -15.69
N PRO A 12 -11.28 8.67 -14.87
CA PRO A 12 -11.08 8.52 -13.44
C PRO A 12 -9.86 7.64 -13.15
N LEU A 13 -9.08 8.05 -12.15
CA LEU A 13 -7.99 7.25 -11.60
C LEU A 13 -8.62 6.12 -10.76
N GLY A 14 -8.82 4.96 -11.39
CA GLY A 14 -9.30 3.76 -10.74
C GLY A 14 -9.47 2.60 -11.73
N SER A 15 -8.97 1.42 -11.39
CA SER A 15 -9.18 0.19 -12.18
C SER A 15 -10.40 -0.55 -11.65
N THR A 16 -11.37 -0.87 -12.52
CA THR A 16 -12.48 -1.79 -12.23
C THR A 16 -12.14 -3.26 -12.51
N ALA A 17 -10.92 -3.54 -12.97
CA ALA A 17 -10.45 -4.90 -13.21
C ALA A 17 -10.00 -5.57 -11.90
N ALA A 18 -10.23 -6.88 -11.78
CA ALA A 18 -9.58 -7.67 -10.73
C ALA A 18 -8.07 -7.48 -10.85
N PRO A 19 -7.39 -6.91 -9.83
CA PRO A 19 -5.99 -6.58 -9.94
C PRO A 19 -5.16 -7.87 -9.99
N GLN A 20 -4.65 -8.20 -11.18
CA GLN A 20 -3.56 -9.14 -11.32
C GLN A 20 -2.26 -8.32 -11.21
N GLY A 21 -1.57 -8.48 -10.08
CA GLY A 21 -0.32 -7.80 -9.84
C GLY A 21 0.77 -8.73 -9.33
N THR A 22 2.02 -8.42 -9.64
CA THR A 22 3.19 -9.14 -9.10
C THR A 22 3.80 -8.33 -7.97
N LEU A 23 4.03 -8.97 -6.83
CA LEU A 23 4.85 -8.45 -5.74
C LEU A 23 6.27 -8.99 -5.87
N ALA A 24 7.23 -8.10 -6.10
CA ALA A 24 8.66 -8.41 -6.03
C ALA A 24 9.23 -7.88 -4.71
N LEU A 25 9.98 -8.73 -4.01
CA LEU A 25 10.64 -8.39 -2.74
C LEU A 25 12.14 -8.30 -2.97
N GLY A 26 12.73 -7.15 -2.64
CA GLY A 26 14.18 -7.00 -2.56
C GLY A 26 14.75 -7.77 -1.37
N ALA A 27 16.04 -8.13 -1.46
CA ALA A 27 16.76 -8.69 -0.33
C ALA A 27 16.79 -7.70 0.84
N PRO A 28 16.52 -8.16 2.09
CA PRO A 28 16.68 -7.31 3.26
C PRO A 28 18.13 -6.83 3.39
N VAL A 29 18.31 -5.55 3.68
CA VAL A 29 19.62 -4.93 3.93
C VAL A 29 19.61 -4.20 5.27
N ALA A 30 20.74 -4.20 5.98
CA ALA A 30 20.83 -3.52 7.26
C ALA A 30 20.52 -2.02 7.14
N ASP A 31 19.81 -1.48 8.13
CA ASP A 31 19.45 -0.06 8.25
C ASP A 31 19.50 0.33 9.73
N SER A 32 19.42 1.63 10.03
CA SER A 32 19.49 2.16 11.39
C SER A 32 18.41 1.55 12.29
N GLY A 33 18.80 0.56 13.10
CA GLY A 33 17.95 -0.12 14.08
C GLY A 33 17.09 -1.27 13.53
N GLY A 34 17.23 -1.65 12.26
CA GLY A 34 16.38 -2.65 11.63
C GLY A 34 16.88 -3.20 10.29
N GLN A 35 15.99 -3.88 9.56
CA GLN A 35 16.23 -4.40 8.22
C GLN A 35 15.36 -3.66 7.21
N ARG A 36 15.98 -3.01 6.25
CA ARG A 36 15.29 -2.35 5.14
C ARG A 36 14.95 -3.35 4.04
N GLN A 37 13.74 -3.30 3.53
CA GLN A 37 13.29 -4.09 2.39
C GLN A 37 12.57 -3.18 1.39
N THR A 38 12.91 -3.32 0.11
CA THR A 38 12.14 -2.73 -0.98
C THR A 38 11.08 -3.72 -1.44
N GLN A 39 9.84 -3.24 -1.60
CA GLN A 39 8.73 -4.02 -2.14
C GLN A 39 8.22 -3.30 -3.39
N GLN A 40 8.13 -4.01 -4.51
CA GLN A 40 7.60 -3.47 -5.75
C GLN A 40 6.34 -4.23 -6.15
N ARG A 41 5.26 -3.51 -6.37
CA ARG A 41 3.97 -4.00 -6.85
C ARG A 41 3.75 -3.48 -8.25
N VAL A 42 3.51 -4.37 -9.20
CA VAL A 42 3.19 -4.01 -10.58
C VAL A 42 1.82 -4.56 -10.90
N TYR A 43 0.89 -3.69 -11.29
CA TYR A 43 -0.48 -4.06 -11.61
C TYR A 43 -0.73 -3.98 -13.11
N SER A 44 -1.62 -4.83 -13.62
CA SER A 44 -2.10 -4.73 -15.00
C SER A 44 -2.71 -3.34 -15.25
N GLY A 45 -2.28 -2.64 -16.31
CA GLY A 45 -2.86 -1.33 -16.67
C GLY A 45 -1.99 -0.11 -16.34
N SER A 46 -0.67 -0.29 -16.26
CA SER A 46 0.34 0.78 -16.12
C SER A 46 0.46 1.42 -14.74
N TRP A 47 -0.17 0.85 -13.72
CA TRP A 47 0.01 1.25 -12.33
C TRP A 47 1.09 0.39 -11.66
N SER A 48 2.00 1.02 -10.94
CA SER A 48 2.93 0.33 -10.05
C SER A 48 3.19 1.13 -8.78
N GLN A 49 3.60 0.43 -7.74
CA GLN A 49 3.98 1.02 -6.47
C GLN A 49 5.29 0.41 -6.00
N GLU A 50 6.18 1.23 -5.48
CA GLU A 50 7.39 0.80 -4.80
C GLU A 50 7.36 1.34 -3.38
N GLN A 51 7.61 0.49 -2.40
CA GLN A 51 7.68 0.85 -0.99
C GLN A 51 9.04 0.49 -0.43
N VAL A 52 9.57 1.34 0.43
CA VAL A 52 10.75 1.05 1.24
C VAL A 52 10.29 0.95 2.68
N LEU A 53 10.35 -0.27 3.22
CA LEU A 53 9.97 -0.58 4.59
C LEU A 53 11.21 -0.84 5.43
N VAL A 54 11.16 -0.50 6.71
CA VAL A 54 12.19 -0.83 7.71
C VAL A 54 11.54 -1.67 8.81
N PHE A 55 12.01 -2.90 8.94
CA PHE A 55 11.54 -3.87 9.91
C PHE A 55 12.40 -3.80 11.17
N HIS A 56 11.79 -3.39 12.27
CA HIS A 56 12.34 -3.46 13.62
C HIS A 56 11.70 -4.61 14.39
N SER A 57 12.24 -4.95 15.55
CA SER A 57 11.65 -5.97 16.44
C SER A 57 10.27 -5.57 16.98
N THR A 58 9.95 -4.28 17.02
CA THR A 58 8.74 -3.73 17.64
C THR A 58 7.76 -3.09 16.66
N ALA A 59 8.16 -2.85 15.40
CA ALA A 59 7.32 -2.19 14.41
C ALA A 59 7.90 -2.31 12.99
N VAL A 60 7.03 -2.07 12.01
CA VAL A 60 7.41 -1.82 10.61
C VAL A 60 7.18 -0.36 10.30
N TYR A 61 8.17 0.29 9.69
CA TYR A 61 8.13 1.69 9.33
C TYR A 61 8.21 1.88 7.82
N LEU A 62 7.41 2.79 7.27
CA LEU A 62 7.51 3.26 5.89
C LEU A 62 8.55 4.38 5.81
N LYS A 63 9.59 4.19 4.99
CA LYS A 63 10.59 5.20 4.67
C LYS A 63 10.25 5.98 3.42
N SER A 64 9.70 5.32 2.41
CA SER A 64 9.21 5.98 1.21
C SER A 64 8.19 5.10 0.49
N VAL A 65 7.28 5.74 -0.23
CA VAL A 65 6.43 5.08 -1.21
C VAL A 65 6.43 5.89 -2.50
N THR A 66 6.66 5.22 -3.62
CA THR A 66 6.59 5.79 -4.96
C THR A 66 5.46 5.11 -5.72
N THR A 67 4.48 5.90 -6.14
CA THR A 67 3.39 5.45 -6.99
C THR A 67 3.63 5.95 -8.40
N ARG A 68 3.53 5.05 -9.38
CA ARG A 68 3.69 5.35 -10.81
C ARG A 68 2.41 4.98 -11.54
N LEU A 69 1.87 5.92 -12.29
CA LEU A 69 0.67 5.77 -13.10
C LEU A 69 1.00 6.10 -14.55
N GLY A 70 0.95 5.09 -15.41
CA GLY A 70 1.10 5.24 -16.85
C GLY A 70 -0.26 5.34 -17.55
N SER A 71 -0.39 6.19 -18.56
CA SER A 71 -1.49 6.09 -19.53
C SER A 71 -1.10 6.77 -20.83
N GLY A 72 -1.34 6.11 -21.97
CA GLY A 72 -1.16 6.71 -23.29
C GLY A 72 0.24 7.28 -23.59
N GLY A 73 1.30 6.68 -23.02
CA GLY A 73 2.69 7.14 -23.18
C GLY A 73 3.17 8.18 -22.17
N PHE A 74 2.31 8.63 -21.25
CA PHE A 74 2.69 9.47 -20.11
C PHE A 74 2.86 8.63 -18.85
N VAL A 75 3.87 8.96 -18.04
CA VAL A 75 4.07 8.37 -16.71
C VAL A 75 4.03 9.51 -15.68
N ASN A 76 3.07 9.43 -14.76
CA ASN A 76 3.02 10.27 -13.57
C ASN A 76 3.65 9.49 -12.41
N GLU A 77 4.72 10.02 -11.84
CA GLU A 77 5.38 9.46 -10.67
C GLU A 77 5.22 10.40 -9.48
N GLN A 78 4.75 9.85 -8.36
CA GLN A 78 4.70 10.56 -7.10
C GLN A 78 5.41 9.75 -6.03
N THR A 79 6.39 10.38 -5.39
CA THR A 79 7.06 9.81 -4.21
C THR A 79 6.58 10.54 -2.97
N CYS A 80 6.30 9.80 -1.90
CA CYS A 80 6.09 10.30 -0.55
C CYS A 80 7.28 9.82 0.27
N THR A 81 8.08 10.75 0.80
CA THR A 81 9.09 10.45 1.81
C THR A 81 8.63 11.10 3.12
N PRO A 82 8.05 10.32 4.06
CA PRO A 82 7.64 10.81 5.36
C PRO A 82 8.75 11.59 6.09
N SER A 83 8.38 12.70 6.74
CA SER A 83 9.29 13.55 7.54
C SER A 83 10.07 12.81 8.63
N HIS A 84 9.55 11.66 9.06
CA HIS A 84 10.25 10.63 9.83
C HIS A 84 9.74 9.27 9.36
N PRO A 85 10.46 8.16 9.61
CA PRO A 85 9.94 6.82 9.34
C PRO A 85 8.54 6.66 9.96
N LEU A 86 7.54 6.44 9.11
CA LEU A 86 6.14 6.40 9.52
C LEU A 86 5.80 4.99 9.97
N LYS A 87 5.43 4.80 11.23
CA LYS A 87 5.05 3.49 11.77
C LYS A 87 3.74 3.02 11.13
N VAL A 88 3.84 1.96 10.32
CA VAL A 88 2.69 1.39 9.59
C VAL A 88 2.14 0.14 10.26
N ILE A 89 2.96 -0.60 11.01
CA ILE A 89 2.56 -1.82 11.74
C ILE A 89 3.26 -1.87 13.09
N VAL A 90 2.57 -2.31 14.15
CA VAL A 90 3.18 -2.67 15.45
C VAL A 90 3.52 -4.16 15.50
N LEU A 91 4.64 -4.51 16.14
CA LEU A 91 5.07 -5.89 16.35
C LEU A 91 5.36 -6.16 17.84
N PRO A 92 5.09 -7.38 18.35
CA PRO A 92 4.37 -8.46 17.67
C PRO A 92 2.89 -8.11 17.44
N LEU A 93 2.30 -8.72 16.41
CA LEU A 93 0.85 -8.65 16.19
C LEU A 93 0.16 -9.39 17.32
N LYS A 94 -0.75 -8.69 18.01
CA LYS A 94 -1.55 -9.25 19.09
C LYS A 94 -2.94 -8.64 19.02
N VAL A 95 -3.96 -9.49 19.01
CA VAL A 95 -5.36 -9.07 18.99
C VAL A 95 -5.63 -8.03 20.09
N GLY A 96 -6.30 -6.95 19.70
CA GLY A 96 -6.60 -5.81 20.57
C GLY A 96 -5.51 -4.73 20.61
N ASN A 97 -4.30 -4.99 20.07
CA ASN A 97 -3.32 -3.93 19.89
C ASN A 97 -3.80 -2.94 18.83
N SER A 98 -3.59 -1.66 19.09
CA SER A 98 -3.78 -0.57 18.14
C SER A 98 -2.58 0.37 18.15
N TRP A 99 -2.43 1.12 17.07
CA TRP A 99 -1.40 2.14 16.94
C TRP A 99 -1.90 3.29 16.09
N SER A 100 -1.24 4.43 16.25
CA SER A 100 -1.30 5.53 15.32
C SER A 100 0.08 6.12 15.10
N ASP A 101 0.22 6.78 13.96
CA ASP A 101 1.35 7.64 13.65
C ASP A 101 0.95 8.66 12.58
N GLN A 102 1.67 9.76 12.47
CA GLN A 102 1.50 10.69 11.37
C GLN A 102 2.84 11.25 10.92
N ALA A 103 2.96 11.58 9.65
CA ALA A 103 4.12 12.28 9.12
C ALA A 103 3.70 13.25 8.02
N THR A 104 4.59 14.16 7.65
CA THR A 104 4.39 15.05 6.49
C THR A 104 5.17 14.51 5.29
N CYS A 105 4.55 14.53 4.11
CA CYS A 105 5.19 14.29 2.80
C CYS A 105 4.86 15.45 1.87
N ASP A 106 5.84 16.22 1.39
CA ASP A 106 5.62 17.24 0.35
C ASP A 106 4.45 18.21 0.64
N GLY A 107 4.34 18.64 1.90
CA GLY A 107 3.27 19.55 2.35
C GLY A 107 1.90 18.89 2.58
N ARG A 108 1.78 17.57 2.47
CA ARG A 108 0.59 16.81 2.88
C ARG A 108 0.85 16.07 4.19
N THR A 109 -0.14 16.04 5.08
CA THR A 109 -0.14 15.20 6.27
C THR A 109 -0.66 13.82 5.90
N VAL A 110 0.10 12.78 6.23
CA VAL A 110 -0.29 11.38 6.14
C VAL A 110 -0.48 10.86 7.56
N ALA A 111 -1.70 10.50 7.93
CA ALA A 111 -2.00 9.90 9.23
C ALA A 111 -2.42 8.44 9.05
N VAL A 112 -1.89 7.58 9.92
CA VAL A 112 -2.13 6.13 9.91
C VAL A 112 -2.68 5.72 11.26
N HIS A 113 -3.75 4.93 11.23
CA HIS A 113 -4.31 4.26 12.41
C HIS A 113 -4.43 2.77 12.08
N GLY A 114 -3.94 1.90 12.95
CA GLY A 114 -4.06 0.47 12.73
C GLY A 114 -4.50 -0.28 13.97
N SER A 115 -5.06 -1.47 13.75
CA SER A 115 -5.45 -2.38 14.82
C SER A 115 -5.38 -3.83 14.39
N VAL A 116 -5.06 -4.72 15.33
CA VAL A 116 -5.13 -6.18 15.13
C VAL A 116 -6.50 -6.64 15.60
N LEU A 117 -7.35 -7.03 14.65
CA LEU A 117 -8.76 -7.32 14.87
C LEU A 117 -8.98 -8.69 15.49
N ARG A 118 -8.36 -9.72 14.90
CA ARG A 118 -8.58 -11.14 15.22
C ARG A 118 -7.48 -11.99 14.59
N THR A 119 -7.46 -13.27 14.95
CA THR A 119 -6.76 -14.30 14.19
C THR A 119 -7.76 -15.08 13.33
N GLU A 120 -7.32 -15.55 12.17
CA GLU A 120 -8.08 -16.52 11.38
C GLU A 120 -7.15 -17.39 10.52
N THR A 121 -7.68 -18.50 10.02
CA THR A 121 -6.95 -19.37 9.08
C THR A 121 -7.37 -19.08 7.65
N ARG A 122 -6.39 -18.86 6.76
CA ARG A 122 -6.59 -18.73 5.31
C ARG A 122 -5.99 -19.93 4.57
N SER A 123 -6.50 -20.22 3.37
CA SER A 123 -5.90 -21.21 2.47
C SER A 123 -5.05 -20.50 1.42
N VAL A 124 -3.78 -20.89 1.26
CA VAL A 124 -2.87 -20.38 0.23
C VAL A 124 -2.27 -21.57 -0.50
N GLY A 125 -2.55 -21.69 -1.81
CA GLY A 125 -2.11 -22.85 -2.60
C GLY A 125 -2.52 -24.20 -2.00
N GLY A 126 -3.68 -24.27 -1.34
CA GLY A 126 -4.17 -25.47 -0.63
C GLY A 126 -3.60 -25.70 0.77
N THR A 127 -2.65 -24.87 1.22
CA THR A 127 -2.08 -24.93 2.58
C THR A 127 -2.85 -24.02 3.53
N ARG A 128 -3.24 -24.54 4.70
CA ARG A 128 -3.82 -23.73 5.77
C ARG A 128 -2.73 -22.91 6.46
N VAL A 129 -2.96 -21.61 6.57
CA VAL A 129 -2.03 -20.63 7.14
C VAL A 129 -2.74 -19.83 8.22
N GLU A 130 -2.18 -19.80 9.42
CA GLU A 130 -2.64 -18.90 10.48
C GLU A 130 -2.26 -17.46 10.15
N THR A 131 -3.21 -16.55 10.32
CA THR A 131 -3.06 -15.14 9.99
C THR A 131 -3.60 -14.25 11.09
N ASP A 132 -2.94 -13.12 11.32
CA ASP A 132 -3.46 -11.99 12.06
C ASP A 132 -4.17 -11.05 11.08
N VAL A 133 -5.43 -10.74 11.38
CA VAL A 133 -6.22 -9.79 10.60
C VAL A 133 -5.97 -8.39 11.14
N VAL A 134 -5.43 -7.53 10.28
CA VAL A 134 -5.01 -6.18 10.60
C VAL A 134 -5.83 -5.19 9.78
N GLU A 135 -6.46 -4.23 10.44
CA GLU A 135 -7.05 -3.05 9.80
C GLU A 135 -6.06 -1.88 9.87
N ILE A 136 -5.91 -1.15 8.77
CA ILE A 136 -5.14 0.08 8.67
C ILE A 136 -6.00 1.13 7.95
N LYS A 137 -6.22 2.26 8.60
CA LYS A 137 -6.86 3.44 8.02
C LYS A 137 -5.82 4.51 7.81
N THR A 138 -5.76 5.02 6.59
CA THR A 138 -4.83 6.09 6.22
C THR A 138 -5.61 7.28 5.70
N THR A 139 -5.27 8.48 6.18
CA THR A 139 -5.74 9.72 5.59
C THR A 139 -4.58 10.53 5.04
N GLN A 140 -4.81 11.21 3.92
CA GLN A 140 -3.88 12.18 3.36
C GLN A 140 -4.59 13.52 3.18
N THR A 141 -4.07 14.57 3.79
CA THR A 141 -4.67 15.91 3.75
C THR A 141 -3.64 16.98 3.48
N GLY A 142 -4.03 18.04 2.76
CA GLY A 142 -3.14 19.17 2.43
C GLY A 142 -2.58 19.10 1.01
N ASN A 143 -2.06 20.22 0.52
CA ASN A 143 -1.51 20.36 -0.84
C ASN A 143 -2.45 19.86 -1.97
N GLY A 144 -3.76 20.08 -1.82
CA GLY A 144 -4.77 19.61 -2.79
C GLY A 144 -5.13 18.12 -2.65
N TYR A 145 -4.67 17.44 -1.61
CA TYR A 145 -5.07 16.07 -1.25
C TYR A 145 -6.13 16.06 -0.17
N ASN A 146 -7.12 15.18 -0.34
CA ASN A 146 -8.07 14.77 0.67
C ASN A 146 -8.47 13.31 0.38
N ILE A 147 -7.65 12.37 0.82
CA ILE A 147 -7.77 10.93 0.54
C ILE A 147 -8.01 10.18 1.84
N SER A 148 -8.91 9.20 1.81
CA SER A 148 -9.09 8.19 2.85
C SER A 148 -8.92 6.80 2.24
N ILE A 149 -8.14 5.95 2.88
CA ILE A 149 -7.90 4.56 2.48
C ILE A 149 -8.13 3.66 3.69
N ASP A 150 -8.97 2.65 3.53
CA ASP A 150 -9.17 1.55 4.46
C ASP A 150 -8.54 0.29 3.87
N LEU A 151 -7.57 -0.29 4.58
CA LEU A 151 -6.86 -1.49 4.21
C LEU A 151 -7.09 -2.55 5.28
N THR A 152 -7.55 -3.73 4.88
CA THR A 152 -7.53 -4.92 5.74
C THR A 152 -6.52 -5.91 5.17
N MET A 153 -5.65 -6.45 6.02
CA MET A 153 -4.63 -7.42 5.64
C MET A 153 -4.69 -8.66 6.52
N TRP A 154 -4.35 -9.79 5.93
CA TRP A 154 -4.18 -11.06 6.62
C TRP A 154 -2.71 -11.40 6.63
N ILE A 155 -2.03 -11.04 7.70
CA ILE A 155 -0.59 -11.22 7.83
C ILE A 155 -0.33 -12.62 8.37
N ALA A 156 0.44 -13.44 7.67
CA ALA A 156 0.89 -14.73 8.16
C ALA A 156 2.23 -14.57 8.90
N PRO A 157 2.26 -14.57 10.25
CA PRO A 157 3.48 -14.22 10.99
C PRO A 157 4.63 -15.20 10.72
N LYS A 158 4.29 -16.49 10.52
CA LYS A 158 5.25 -17.53 10.16
C LYS A 158 6.07 -17.21 8.89
N TYR A 159 5.46 -16.49 7.95
CA TYR A 159 6.07 -16.15 6.66
C TYR A 159 6.48 -14.67 6.59
N GLY A 160 6.12 -13.85 7.58
CA GLY A 160 6.44 -12.43 7.62
C GLY A 160 5.82 -11.62 6.47
N LEU A 161 4.68 -12.05 5.93
CA LEU A 161 4.05 -11.43 4.75
C LEU A 161 2.52 -11.46 4.82
N SER A 162 1.88 -10.56 4.08
CA SER A 162 0.43 -10.57 3.89
C SER A 162 0.03 -11.61 2.84
N VAL A 163 -0.90 -12.50 3.18
CA VAL A 163 -1.42 -13.53 2.26
C VAL A 163 -2.72 -13.12 1.58
N HIS A 164 -3.37 -12.08 2.08
CA HIS A 164 -4.56 -11.47 1.51
C HIS A 164 -4.64 -10.01 1.94
N SER A 165 -5.12 -9.15 1.06
CA SER A 165 -5.47 -7.77 1.41
C SER A 165 -6.69 -7.30 0.65
N THR A 166 -7.47 -6.44 1.30
CA THR A 166 -8.53 -5.66 0.66
C THR A 166 -8.29 -4.19 0.95
N THR A 167 -8.27 -3.37 -0.08
CA THR A 167 -8.10 -1.92 0.01
C THR A 167 -9.31 -1.25 -0.60
N THR A 168 -9.91 -0.31 0.12
CA THR A 168 -10.88 0.63 -0.44
C THR A 168 -10.40 2.03 -0.16
N GLY A 169 -10.46 2.90 -1.16
CA GLY A 169 -9.99 4.26 -1.04
C GLY A 169 -10.88 5.23 -1.80
N THR A 170 -11.07 6.42 -1.25
CA THR A 170 -11.79 7.50 -1.94
C THR A 170 -11.16 8.85 -1.60
N GLY A 171 -11.35 9.82 -2.47
CA GLY A 171 -10.94 11.19 -2.18
C GLY A 171 -10.63 12.03 -3.40
N THR A 172 -9.80 13.04 -3.18
CA THR A 172 -9.27 13.90 -4.24
C THR A 172 -7.75 14.03 -4.14
N ALA A 173 -7.08 14.00 -5.28
CA ALA A 173 -5.65 14.24 -5.43
C ALA A 173 -5.44 15.36 -6.45
N SER A 174 -5.01 16.54 -6.00
CA SER A 174 -4.79 17.73 -6.84
C SER A 174 -6.00 18.07 -7.72
N GLY A 175 -7.21 17.95 -7.16
CA GLY A 175 -8.47 18.22 -7.87
C GLY A 175 -9.03 17.07 -8.71
N PHE A 176 -8.31 15.95 -8.86
CA PHE A 176 -8.80 14.75 -9.53
C PHE A 176 -9.43 13.80 -8.52
N ALA A 177 -10.58 13.22 -8.87
CA ALA A 177 -11.22 12.20 -8.04
C ALA A 177 -10.37 10.93 -8.01
N PHE A 178 -10.25 10.36 -6.82
CA PHE A 178 -9.58 9.11 -6.53
C PHE A 178 -10.62 8.10 -6.03
N ASN A 179 -10.62 6.91 -6.62
CA ASN A 179 -11.39 5.76 -6.13
C ASN A 179 -10.54 4.50 -6.30
N GLU A 180 -10.39 3.74 -5.22
CA GLU A 180 -9.67 2.49 -5.18
C GLU A 180 -10.56 1.41 -4.59
N ASN A 181 -10.59 0.25 -5.24
CA ASN A 181 -11.16 -0.97 -4.72
C ASN A 181 -10.29 -2.13 -5.22
N LEU A 182 -9.48 -2.68 -4.32
CA LEU A 182 -8.42 -3.61 -4.62
C LEU A 182 -8.55 -4.83 -3.72
N THR A 183 -8.42 -6.03 -4.29
CA THR A 183 -8.26 -7.26 -3.53
C THR A 183 -7.02 -7.98 -4.04
N GLU A 184 -6.12 -8.36 -3.14
CA GLU A 184 -4.90 -9.08 -3.49
C GLU A 184 -4.86 -10.40 -2.72
N ASP A 185 -4.49 -11.47 -3.38
CA ASP A 185 -4.32 -12.79 -2.78
C ASP A 185 -2.94 -13.35 -3.12
N LEU A 186 -2.26 -13.90 -2.12
CA LEU A 186 -1.05 -14.68 -2.36
C LEU A 186 -1.46 -16.02 -2.97
N ILE A 187 -0.99 -16.26 -4.19
CA ILE A 187 -1.35 -17.48 -4.94
C ILE A 187 -0.66 -18.72 -4.34
N ARG A 188 0.59 -18.58 -3.90
CA ARG A 188 1.39 -19.67 -3.30
C ARG A 188 2.49 -19.15 -2.38
N LEU A 189 2.94 -20.00 -1.46
CA LEU A 189 3.95 -19.68 -0.45
C LEU A 189 5.40 -19.77 -0.96
N THR A 190 5.62 -20.40 -2.11
CA THR A 190 6.94 -20.55 -2.74
C THR A 190 7.06 -19.65 -3.97
N PRO A 191 8.23 -19.09 -4.27
CA PRO A 191 8.48 -18.40 -5.54
C PRO A 191 8.23 -19.29 -6.77
N ASP A 192 8.05 -18.68 -7.95
CA ASP A 192 8.18 -19.43 -9.22
C ASP A 192 9.60 -20.03 -9.30
N PRO A 193 9.75 -21.27 -9.81
CA PRO A 193 11.06 -21.80 -10.16
C PRO A 193 11.76 -21.00 -11.26
#